data_AF-I1QLM6-F1
#
_entry.id   AF-I1QLM6-F1
#
_cell.length_a   1.000
_cell.length_b   1.000
_cell.length_c   1.000
_cell.angle_alpha   90.00
_cell.angle_beta   90.00
_cell.angle_gamma   90.00
#
_symmetry.space_group_name_H-M   'P 1'
#
loop_
_entity.id
_entity.type
_entity.pdbx_description
1 polymer ?
#
loop_
_entity_poly.entity_id
_entity_poly.type
_entity_poly.pdbx_seq_one_letter_code
_entity_poly.pdbx_strand_id
1 'polypeptide(L)'
;MEEKKKDLLRRLTIISIPFVFIAIPSIVIIVGMLSPHAAEPRDQSSPAAPGRNHSVSMLSTMTGGQMILSCRTAFSGNWEYFHYFILDPYKPQRAFFQPPPPPPNSAAAVPYAILCKWGYMGNFLQDVVVFNSSAAYAPRCRVEEGGCHYLFEDGKMFLVTGRRATRAAPARRREKRLVGDVVLRECAHVLGVFPTVCRYKPHEHNYVGKIIGRWRWWFNY
;
A
#
# COMPACT_ATOMS: atom_id res chain seq x y z
N MET A 1 -26.23 -63.20 -5.32
CA MET A 1 -25.59 -62.12 -6.12
C MET A 1 -26.26 -60.74 -5.92
N GLU A 2 -27.49 -60.69 -5.40
CA GLU A 2 -28.26 -59.45 -5.25
C GLU A 2 -27.90 -58.60 -4.03
N GLU A 3 -27.54 -59.25 -2.92
CA GLU A 3 -27.12 -58.62 -1.66
C GLU A 3 -25.85 -57.75 -1.82
N LYS A 4 -24.84 -58.28 -2.54
CA LYS A 4 -23.59 -57.55 -2.83
C LYS A 4 -23.79 -56.30 -3.69
N LYS A 5 -24.83 -56.29 -4.54
CA LYS A 5 -25.18 -55.16 -5.40
C LYS A 5 -25.89 -54.06 -4.62
N LYS A 6 -26.73 -54.43 -3.64
CA LYS A 6 -27.38 -53.48 -2.71
C LYS A 6 -26.36 -52.77 -1.82
N ASP A 7 -25.34 -53.47 -1.35
CA ASP A 7 -24.33 -52.88 -0.47
C ASP A 7 -23.36 -51.94 -1.20
N LEU A 8 -23.05 -52.24 -2.47
CA LEU A 8 -22.28 -51.34 -3.35
C LEU A 8 -23.07 -50.07 -3.70
N LEU A 9 -24.38 -50.21 -3.96
CA LEU A 9 -25.28 -49.07 -4.20
C LEU A 9 -25.43 -48.20 -2.96
N ARG A 10 -25.47 -48.78 -1.75
CA ARG A 10 -25.55 -48.05 -0.48
C ARG A 10 -24.27 -47.28 -0.16
N ARG A 11 -23.09 -47.83 -0.49
CA ARG A 11 -21.81 -47.09 -0.41
C ARG A 11 -21.68 -45.98 -1.45
N LEU A 12 -22.24 -46.17 -2.65
CA LEU A 12 -22.27 -45.13 -3.69
C LEU A 12 -23.24 -43.99 -3.36
N THR A 13 -24.33 -44.25 -2.63
CA THR A 13 -25.27 -43.20 -2.19
C THR A 13 -24.72 -42.32 -1.05
N ILE A 14 -23.77 -42.83 -0.27
CA ILE A 14 -23.08 -42.04 0.78
C ILE A 14 -22.01 -41.12 0.15
N ILE A 15 -21.52 -41.43 -1.05
CA ILE A 15 -20.55 -40.58 -1.79
C ILE A 15 -21.28 -39.53 -2.65
N SER A 16 -22.59 -39.69 -2.89
CA SER A 16 -23.45 -38.70 -3.57
C SER A 16 -24.28 -37.87 -2.58
N ILE A 17 -23.70 -37.49 -1.44
CA ILE A 17 -24.24 -36.36 -0.68
C ILE A 17 -24.24 -35.19 -1.66
N PRO A 18 -25.39 -34.53 -1.88
CA PRO A 18 -25.48 -33.46 -2.85
C PRO A 18 -24.39 -32.46 -2.52
N PHE A 19 -23.53 -32.17 -3.49
CA PHE A 19 -23.04 -30.82 -3.67
C PHE A 19 -24.32 -29.98 -3.78
N VAL A 20 -24.88 -29.62 -2.63
CA VAL A 20 -25.63 -28.40 -2.47
C VAL A 20 -24.60 -27.37 -2.85
N PHE A 21 -24.58 -27.05 -4.14
CA PHE A 21 -24.35 -25.70 -4.58
C PHE A 21 -25.30 -24.88 -3.71
N ILE A 22 -24.80 -24.50 -2.54
CA ILE A 22 -25.02 -23.18 -2.03
C ILE A 22 -24.35 -22.36 -3.14
N ALA A 23 -25.12 -22.13 -4.21
CA ALA A 23 -25.20 -20.83 -4.81
C ALA A 23 -25.49 -19.92 -3.61
N ILE A 24 -24.41 -19.59 -2.89
CA ILE A 24 -24.24 -18.25 -2.40
C ILE A 24 -24.45 -17.53 -3.72
N PRO A 25 -25.60 -16.87 -3.94
CA PRO A 25 -25.72 -16.03 -5.11
C PRO A 25 -24.43 -15.25 -5.07
N SER A 26 -23.68 -15.26 -6.16
CA SER A 26 -22.59 -14.33 -6.34
C SER A 26 -23.24 -12.98 -6.11
N ILE A 27 -23.28 -12.55 -4.86
CA ILE A 27 -23.26 -11.18 -4.47
C ILE A 27 -21.81 -10.86 -4.86
N VAL A 28 -21.66 -10.69 -6.17
CA VAL A 28 -21.00 -9.53 -6.70
C VAL A 28 -21.68 -8.41 -5.93
N ILE A 29 -21.17 -8.15 -4.73
CA ILE A 29 -21.30 -6.84 -4.14
C ILE A 29 -20.43 -6.06 -5.12
N ILE A 30 -21.04 -5.67 -6.24
CA ILE A 30 -20.83 -4.39 -6.85
C ILE A 30 -21.18 -3.44 -5.71
N VAL A 31 -20.26 -3.31 -4.73
CA VAL A 31 -20.09 -2.05 -4.08
C VAL A 31 -19.73 -1.22 -5.28
N GLY A 32 -20.73 -0.51 -5.79
CA GLY A 32 -20.49 0.68 -6.54
C GLY A 32 -19.63 1.55 -5.63
N MET A 33 -18.33 1.29 -5.63
CA MET A 33 -17.39 2.37 -5.78
C MET A 33 -17.69 2.93 -7.16
N LEU A 34 -18.82 3.65 -7.24
CA LEU A 34 -18.83 4.96 -7.85
C LEU A 34 -17.71 5.70 -7.14
N SER A 35 -16.48 5.41 -7.56
CA SER A 35 -15.35 6.28 -7.43
C SER A 35 -15.76 7.43 -8.34
N PRO A 36 -16.23 8.57 -7.80
CA PRO A 36 -16.19 9.74 -8.63
C PRO A 36 -14.69 9.97 -8.82
N HIS A 37 -14.24 9.85 -10.06
CA HIS A 37 -12.94 10.32 -10.55
C HIS A 37 -11.81 9.26 -10.49
N ALA A 38 -11.99 8.15 -11.21
CA ALA A 38 -10.88 7.58 -11.97
C ALA A 38 -10.73 8.38 -13.27
N ALA A 39 -10.33 9.64 -13.15
CA ALA A 39 -9.78 10.39 -14.27
C ALA A 39 -8.28 10.13 -14.27
N GLU A 40 -7.74 9.66 -15.40
CA GLU A 40 -6.34 9.81 -15.73
C GLU A 40 -5.87 11.22 -15.33
N PRO A 41 -4.72 11.38 -14.66
CA PRO A 41 -4.15 12.70 -14.50
C PRO A 41 -3.66 13.15 -15.88
N ARG A 42 -4.54 13.79 -16.65
CA ARG A 42 -4.10 14.79 -17.64
C ARG A 42 -3.28 15.81 -16.87
N ASP A 43 -2.14 16.20 -17.43
CA ASP A 43 -1.15 17.17 -16.94
C ASP A 43 -1.71 18.61 -16.79
N GLN A 44 -2.91 18.76 -16.23
CA GLN A 44 -3.58 20.03 -15.98
C GLN A 44 -4.21 20.01 -14.58
N SER A 45 -3.38 19.82 -13.56
CA SER A 45 -3.67 20.45 -12.27
C SER A 45 -2.93 21.78 -12.26
N SER A 46 -3.68 22.88 -12.42
CA SER A 46 -3.16 24.21 -12.10
C SER A 46 -2.50 24.12 -10.71
N PRO A 47 -1.28 24.64 -10.52
CA PRO A 47 -0.62 24.59 -9.22
C PRO A 47 -1.53 25.32 -8.23
N ALA A 48 -2.16 24.54 -7.34
CA ALA A 48 -2.93 25.09 -6.23
C ALA A 48 -2.02 26.03 -5.43
N ALA A 49 -2.59 27.16 -4.98
CA ALA A 49 -1.88 28.29 -4.42
C ALA A 49 -0.76 27.89 -3.44
N PRO A 50 0.43 28.53 -3.53
CA PRO A 50 1.57 28.23 -2.67
C PRO A 50 1.21 28.56 -1.22
N GLY A 51 1.34 27.58 -0.31
CA GLY A 51 1.21 27.86 1.12
C GLY A 51 0.93 26.69 2.05
N ARG A 52 0.25 25.62 1.64
CA ARG A 52 -0.10 24.51 2.58
C ARG A 52 -0.09 23.09 2.02
N ASN A 53 0.10 22.88 0.72
CA ASN A 53 0.09 21.54 0.14
C ASN A 53 1.45 20.84 0.29
N HIS A 54 1.41 19.52 0.47
CA HIS A 54 2.59 18.67 0.35
C HIS A 54 2.31 17.58 -0.67
N SER A 55 3.37 17.07 -1.29
CA SER A 55 3.25 15.97 -2.24
C SER A 55 4.10 14.81 -1.80
N VAL A 56 3.54 13.62 -1.90
CA VAL A 56 4.24 12.37 -1.70
C VAL A 56 4.33 11.68 -3.05
N SER A 57 5.54 11.31 -3.45
CA SER A 57 5.73 10.41 -4.58
C SER A 57 6.39 9.13 -4.13
N MET A 58 6.04 8.03 -4.77
CA MET A 58 6.58 6.73 -4.48
C MET A 58 7.06 6.08 -5.77
N LEU A 59 8.16 5.35 -5.66
CA LEU A 59 8.72 4.54 -6.73
C LEU A 59 9.03 3.16 -6.17
N SER A 60 8.70 2.12 -6.93
CA SER A 60 9.13 0.76 -6.64
C SER A 60 10.10 0.29 -7.73
N THR A 61 11.24 -0.27 -7.33
CA THR A 61 12.14 -1.04 -8.20
C THR A 61 12.10 -2.54 -7.88
N MET A 62 11.17 -2.93 -6.99
CA MET A 62 10.99 -4.32 -6.55
C MET A 62 10.64 -5.23 -7.72
N THR A 63 11.40 -6.32 -7.88
CA THR A 63 11.19 -7.30 -8.96
C THR A 63 10.17 -8.37 -8.56
N GLY A 64 9.20 -8.67 -9.43
CA GLY A 64 8.25 -9.77 -9.20
C GLY A 64 6.77 -9.37 -9.20
N GLY A 65 6.45 -8.08 -9.38
CA GLY A 65 5.08 -7.64 -9.62
C GLY A 65 4.78 -6.22 -9.16
N GLN A 66 3.48 -5.92 -9.13
CA GLN A 66 2.95 -4.64 -8.69
C GLN A 66 2.90 -4.56 -7.16
N MET A 67 3.18 -3.38 -6.63
CA MET A 67 3.11 -3.06 -5.20
C MET A 67 1.96 -2.10 -4.95
N ILE A 68 1.20 -2.31 -3.88
CA ILE A 68 0.03 -1.50 -3.56
C ILE A 68 0.20 -0.88 -2.19
N LEU A 69 -0.07 0.43 -2.07
CA LEU A 69 -0.24 1.10 -0.79
C LEU A 69 -1.64 1.68 -0.68
N SER A 70 -2.34 1.37 0.40
CA SER A 70 -3.62 1.99 0.76
C SER A 70 -3.38 2.91 1.94
N CYS A 71 -3.42 4.22 1.70
CA CYS A 71 -3.00 5.24 2.63
C CYS A 71 -4.20 5.98 3.22
N ARG A 72 -4.14 6.26 4.51
CA ARG A 72 -5.08 7.12 5.24
C ARG A 72 -4.35 8.28 5.91
N THR A 73 -5.03 9.42 6.03
CA THR A 73 -4.54 10.49 6.90
C THR A 73 -5.10 10.29 8.31
N ALA A 74 -4.26 10.47 9.32
CA ALA A 74 -4.61 10.34 10.73
C ALA A 74 -4.29 11.64 11.46
N PHE A 75 -5.27 12.26 12.12
CA PHE A 75 -5.13 13.47 12.90
C PHE A 75 -6.12 13.48 14.07
N SER A 76 -5.67 13.86 15.27
CA SER A 76 -6.53 14.01 16.47
C SER A 76 -7.51 12.84 16.72
N GLY A 77 -7.08 11.60 16.50
CA GLY A 77 -7.91 10.39 16.68
C GLY A 77 -8.92 10.12 15.55
N ASN A 78 -9.10 11.05 14.63
CA ASN A 78 -9.91 10.88 13.43
C ASN A 78 -9.04 10.43 12.25
N TRP A 79 -9.65 9.68 11.34
CA TRP A 79 -9.06 9.32 10.06
C TRP A 79 -9.98 9.81 8.95
N GLU A 80 -9.41 10.50 7.97
CA GLU A 80 -10.13 10.89 6.76
C GLU A 80 -9.22 10.64 5.56
N TYR A 81 -9.86 10.44 4.41
CA TYR A 81 -9.21 10.34 3.11
C TYR A 81 -8.40 9.05 2.90
N PHE A 82 -8.85 8.21 1.96
CA PHE A 82 -8.11 7.06 1.47
C PHE A 82 -7.53 7.36 0.09
N HIS A 83 -6.21 7.25 -0.06
CA HIS A 83 -5.55 7.29 -1.36
C HIS A 83 -4.82 5.98 -1.63
N TYR A 84 -4.91 5.48 -2.86
CA TYR A 84 -4.25 4.25 -3.27
C TYR A 84 -3.08 4.56 -4.20
N PHE A 85 -1.90 4.04 -3.86
CA PHE A 85 -0.76 3.99 -4.76
C PHE A 85 -0.67 2.59 -5.35
N ILE A 86 -0.74 2.51 -6.67
CA ILE A 86 -0.49 1.28 -7.42
C ILE A 86 0.83 1.48 -8.14
N LEU A 87 1.89 0.86 -7.64
CA LEU A 87 3.25 1.04 -8.13
C LEU A 87 3.65 -0.14 -9.03
N ASP A 88 3.63 0.12 -10.33
CA ASP A 88 4.36 -0.70 -11.29
C ASP A 88 5.88 -0.49 -11.10
N PRO A 89 6.71 -1.52 -11.33
CA PRO A 89 8.16 -1.37 -11.31
C PRO A 89 8.63 -0.24 -12.23
N TYR A 90 9.52 0.60 -11.71
CA TYR A 90 10.14 1.74 -12.41
C TYR A 90 9.19 2.88 -12.84
N LYS A 91 7.90 2.82 -12.48
CA LYS A 91 6.95 3.91 -12.76
C LYS A 91 6.63 4.67 -11.47
N PRO A 92 7.09 5.92 -11.32
CA PRO A 92 6.79 6.70 -10.13
C PRO A 92 5.31 7.12 -10.12
N GLN A 93 4.69 7.06 -8.95
CA GLN A 93 3.35 7.63 -8.69
C GLN A 93 3.48 8.81 -7.76
N ARG A 94 2.61 9.81 -7.90
CA ARG A 94 2.61 11.01 -7.06
C ARG A 94 1.18 11.39 -6.68
N ALA A 95 1.00 11.74 -5.41
CA ALA A 95 -0.24 12.29 -4.91
C ALA A 95 0.02 13.56 -4.12
N PHE A 96 -0.98 14.42 -4.10
CA PHE A 96 -0.98 15.65 -3.31
C PHE A 96 -1.92 15.46 -2.14
N PHE A 97 -1.45 15.87 -0.96
CA PHE A 97 -2.23 15.80 0.26
C PHE A 97 -2.38 17.20 0.82
N GLN A 98 -3.62 17.52 1.17
CA GLN A 98 -3.95 18.77 1.84
C GLN A 98 -3.91 18.51 3.35
N PRO A 99 -3.24 19.36 4.13
CA PRO A 99 -3.27 19.25 5.57
C PRO A 99 -4.69 19.50 6.09
N PRO A 100 -5.08 18.88 7.22
CA PRO A 100 -6.36 19.14 7.85
C PRO A 100 -6.50 20.63 8.19
N PRO A 101 -7.72 21.19 8.06
CA PRO A 101 -7.97 22.57 8.43
C PRO A 101 -7.73 22.78 9.93
N PRO A 102 -7.26 23.96 10.34
CA PRO A 102 -7.11 24.27 11.75
C PRO A 102 -8.48 24.35 12.44
N PRO A 103 -8.56 24.09 13.76
CA PRO A 103 -9.79 24.22 14.54
C PRO A 103 -10.39 25.63 14.43
N PRO A 104 -11.72 25.80 14.52
CA PRO A 104 -12.38 27.10 14.36
C PRO A 104 -11.90 28.17 15.36
N ASN A 105 -11.38 27.76 16.52
CA ASN A 105 -10.93 28.64 17.59
C ASN A 105 -9.39 28.76 17.68
N SER A 106 -8.64 28.31 16.66
CA SER A 106 -7.18 28.41 16.67
C SER A 106 -6.58 28.49 15.27
N ALA A 107 -5.56 29.33 15.07
CA ALA A 107 -4.80 29.36 13.82
C ALA A 107 -3.72 28.26 13.72
N ALA A 108 -3.54 27.46 14.78
CA ALA A 108 -2.50 26.45 14.86
C ALA A 108 -2.77 25.28 13.91
N ALA A 109 -1.72 24.82 13.21
CA ALA A 109 -1.82 23.64 12.36
C ALA A 109 -1.97 22.37 13.21
N VAL A 110 -2.90 21.49 12.82
CA VAL A 110 -3.12 20.21 13.49
C VAL A 110 -2.04 19.22 13.05
N PRO A 111 -1.33 18.56 13.97
CA PRO A 111 -0.45 17.46 13.62
C PRO A 111 -1.22 16.30 12.98
N TYR A 112 -0.71 15.81 11.87
CA TYR A 112 -1.22 14.65 11.14
C TYR A 112 -0.10 13.75 10.63
N ALA A 113 -0.46 12.50 10.35
CA ALA A 113 0.40 11.52 9.70
C ALA A 113 -0.34 10.83 8.55
N ILE A 114 0.41 10.40 7.54
CA ILE A 114 -0.08 9.52 6.47
C ILE A 114 0.41 8.12 6.78
N LEU A 115 -0.54 7.23 7.04
CA LEU A 115 -0.30 5.84 7.40
C LEU A 115 -0.83 4.96 6.27
N CYS A 116 -0.04 4.01 5.81
CA CYS A 116 -0.45 3.12 4.74
C CYS A 116 -0.45 1.66 5.19
N LYS A 117 -1.41 0.91 4.67
CA LYS A 117 -1.23 -0.53 4.48
C LYS A 117 -0.37 -0.71 3.23
N TRP A 118 0.66 -1.53 3.30
CA TRP A 118 1.54 -1.89 2.18
C TRP A 118 1.33 -3.35 1.81
N GLY A 119 1.25 -3.66 0.51
CA GLY A 119 1.02 -4.99 -0.01
C GLY A 119 1.91 -5.30 -1.20
N TYR A 120 2.60 -6.44 -1.16
CA TYR A 120 3.47 -6.89 -2.23
C TYR A 120 3.62 -8.41 -2.24
N MET A 121 3.30 -9.06 -3.37
CA MET A 121 3.43 -10.52 -3.55
C MET A 121 2.87 -11.36 -2.39
N GLY A 122 1.70 -10.95 -1.86
CA GLY A 122 1.05 -11.65 -0.75
C GLY A 122 1.63 -11.38 0.64
N ASN A 123 2.58 -10.45 0.75
CA ASN A 123 3.10 -9.93 2.00
C ASN A 123 2.45 -8.59 2.32
N PHE A 124 2.16 -8.32 3.60
CA PHE A 124 1.40 -7.16 4.00
C PHE A 124 1.96 -6.51 5.27
N LEU A 125 2.02 -5.18 5.26
CA LEU A 125 2.29 -4.35 6.43
C LEU A 125 1.11 -3.41 6.67
N GLN A 126 0.91 -3.05 7.93
CA GLN A 126 0.00 -2.01 8.37
C GLN A 126 0.77 -0.91 9.12
N ASP A 127 0.19 0.29 9.18
CA ASP A 127 0.76 1.45 9.88
C ASP A 127 2.14 1.86 9.33
N VAL A 128 2.37 1.69 8.03
CA VAL A 128 3.58 2.19 7.35
C VAL A 128 3.52 3.71 7.29
N VAL A 129 4.40 4.39 8.02
CA VAL A 129 4.41 5.85 8.09
C VAL A 129 5.09 6.43 6.85
N VAL A 130 4.29 7.01 5.97
CA VAL A 130 4.77 7.67 4.74
C VAL A 130 4.92 9.17 4.93
N PHE A 131 4.24 9.77 5.89
CA PHE A 131 4.48 11.16 6.24
C PHE A 131 4.09 11.41 7.68
N ASN A 132 4.86 12.24 8.37
CA ASN A 132 4.54 12.69 9.72
C ASN A 132 4.86 14.19 9.78
N SER A 133 3.83 15.01 9.94
CA SER A 133 3.96 16.47 9.99
C SER A 133 4.80 16.99 11.16
N SER A 134 4.90 16.22 12.26
CA SER A 134 5.71 16.56 13.43
C SER A 134 7.18 16.17 13.29
N ALA A 135 7.54 15.44 12.23
CA ALA A 135 8.92 15.01 12.03
C ALA A 135 9.80 16.15 11.51
N ALA A 136 11.07 16.18 11.90
CA ALA A 136 12.02 17.22 11.50
C ALA A 136 12.23 17.34 9.97
N TYR A 137 11.97 16.27 9.21
CA TYR A 137 12.07 16.28 7.75
C TYR A 137 10.81 16.83 7.06
N ALA A 138 9.68 16.96 7.76
CA ALA A 138 8.39 17.33 7.19
C ALA A 138 8.41 18.67 6.41
N PRO A 139 9.10 19.74 6.87
CA PRO A 139 9.16 21.00 6.13
C PRO A 139 9.79 20.85 4.73
N ARG A 140 10.68 19.86 4.54
CA ARG A 140 11.35 19.61 3.26
C ARG A 140 10.43 18.96 2.22
N CYS A 141 9.23 18.53 2.61
CA CYS A 141 8.30 17.81 1.73
C CYS A 141 7.16 18.68 1.18
N ARG A 142 7.24 19.99 1.38
CA ARG A 142 6.30 20.94 0.76
C ARG A 142 6.42 20.89 -0.77
N VAL A 143 5.33 21.22 -1.46
CA VAL A 143 5.33 21.24 -2.95
C VAL A 143 6.40 22.17 -3.49
N GLU A 144 6.62 23.33 -2.85
CA GLU A 144 7.70 24.28 -3.17
C GLU A 144 9.11 23.71 -2.96
N GLU A 145 9.25 22.73 -2.05
CA GLU A 145 10.50 22.03 -1.78
C GLU A 145 10.65 20.72 -2.57
N GLY A 146 9.74 20.45 -3.52
CA GLY A 146 9.82 19.31 -4.44
C GLY A 146 9.09 18.05 -3.97
N GLY A 147 8.58 18.01 -2.74
CA GLY A 147 7.85 16.85 -2.19
C GLY A 147 8.72 15.79 -1.50
N CYS A 148 8.07 14.92 -0.73
CA CYS A 148 8.68 13.71 -0.16
C CYS A 148 8.72 12.62 -1.25
N HIS A 149 9.90 12.07 -1.52
CA HIS A 149 10.05 10.95 -2.45
C HIS A 149 10.40 9.68 -1.70
N TYR A 150 9.66 8.60 -1.92
CA TYR A 150 9.95 7.29 -1.34
C TYR A 150 10.35 6.30 -2.42
N LEU A 151 11.38 5.50 -2.14
CA LEU A 151 11.86 4.43 -2.99
C LEU A 151 11.76 3.10 -2.24
N PHE A 152 11.09 2.14 -2.86
CA PHE A 152 11.07 0.75 -2.42
C PHE A 152 12.00 -0.06 -3.31
N GLU A 153 13.06 -0.59 -2.73
CA GLU A 153 14.15 -1.27 -3.43
C GLU A 153 14.69 -2.39 -2.55
N ASP A 154 14.82 -3.60 -3.10
CA ASP A 154 15.42 -4.77 -2.45
C ASP A 154 14.93 -5.05 -1.02
N GLY A 155 13.61 -4.92 -0.81
CA GLY A 155 13.00 -5.16 0.49
C GLY A 155 13.23 -4.03 1.50
N LYS A 156 13.63 -2.85 1.05
CA LYS A 156 13.86 -1.68 1.88
C LYS A 156 13.05 -0.49 1.41
N MET A 157 12.69 0.38 2.35
CA MET A 157 12.04 1.65 2.09
C MET A 157 13.00 2.79 2.40
N PHE A 158 13.20 3.67 1.42
CA PHE A 158 14.08 4.83 1.52
C PHE A 158 13.27 6.12 1.36
N LEU A 159 13.61 7.11 2.18
CA LEU A 159 13.18 8.49 2.04
C LEU A 159 14.27 9.23 1.25
N VAL A 160 13.92 9.71 0.07
CA VAL A 160 14.77 10.55 -0.76
C VAL A 160 14.34 12.01 -0.57
N THR A 161 15.23 12.80 0.03
CA THR A 161 15.03 14.23 0.26
C THR A 161 16.06 15.05 -0.51
N GLY A 162 15.78 16.34 -0.69
CA GLY A 162 16.62 17.26 -1.44
C GLY A 162 16.12 17.48 -2.87
N ARG A 163 16.38 18.68 -3.40
CA ARG A 163 15.88 19.07 -4.72
C ARG A 163 16.63 18.30 -5.82
N ARG A 164 15.93 18.01 -6.92
CA ARG A 164 16.58 17.53 -8.14
C ARG A 164 17.60 18.60 -8.57
N ALA A 165 18.84 18.20 -8.82
CA ALA A 165 19.83 19.09 -9.42
C ALA A 165 19.25 19.68 -10.71
N THR A 166 19.15 21.00 -10.77
CA THR A 166 18.74 21.72 -11.97
C THR A 166 19.97 22.29 -12.64
N ARG A 167 19.88 22.65 -13.93
CA ARG A 167 20.99 23.34 -14.63
C ARG A 167 21.45 24.60 -13.89
N ALA A 168 20.55 25.28 -13.18
CA ALA A 168 20.86 26.48 -12.39
C ALA A 168 21.49 26.19 -11.01
N ALA A 169 21.34 24.97 -10.49
CA ALA A 169 21.88 24.57 -9.19
C ALA A 169 22.32 23.10 -9.21
N PRO A 170 23.43 22.77 -9.90
CA PRO A 170 23.90 21.40 -10.10
C PRO A 170 24.39 20.73 -8.81
N ALA A 171 24.80 21.51 -7.81
CA ALA A 171 25.41 21.01 -6.56
C ALA A 171 24.40 20.56 -5.49
N ARG A 172 23.08 20.59 -5.76
CA ARG A 172 22.09 20.13 -4.76
C ARG A 172 22.12 18.61 -4.64
N ARG A 173 22.69 18.13 -3.53
CA ARG A 173 22.82 16.70 -3.21
C ARG A 173 21.46 16.15 -2.82
N ARG A 174 21.00 15.10 -3.52
CA ARG A 174 19.90 14.25 -3.07
C ARG A 174 20.40 13.37 -1.93
N GLU A 175 19.69 13.38 -0.82
CA GLU A 175 19.95 12.52 0.34
C GLU A 175 18.99 11.34 0.28
N LYS A 176 19.54 10.12 0.18
CA LYS A 176 18.78 8.87 0.31
C LYS A 176 18.97 8.35 1.73
N ARG A 177 17.91 8.39 2.54
CA ARG A 177 17.91 7.92 3.92
C ARG A 177 17.10 6.63 4.02
N LEU A 178 17.66 5.61 4.67
CA LEU A 178 16.92 4.39 4.99
C LEU A 178 15.85 4.69 6.04
N VAL A 179 14.61 4.26 5.77
CA VAL A 179 13.49 4.30 6.72
C VAL A 179 13.40 2.99 7.48
N GLY A 180 13.56 1.87 6.78
CA GLY A 180 13.56 0.53 7.34
C GLY A 180 13.27 -0.53 6.29
N ASP A 181 13.05 -1.76 6.75
CA ASP A 181 12.80 -2.90 5.87
C ASP A 181 11.29 -3.07 5.61
N VAL A 182 10.95 -3.68 4.47
CA VAL A 182 9.60 -4.18 4.18
C VAL A 182 9.60 -5.71 4.21
N VAL A 183 8.45 -6.29 4.52
CA VAL A 183 8.35 -7.75 4.67
C VAL A 183 8.36 -8.43 3.32
N LEU A 184 9.34 -9.32 3.12
CA LEU A 184 9.45 -10.16 1.94
C LEU A 184 9.52 -11.62 2.37
N ARG A 185 8.64 -12.43 1.78
CA ARG A 185 8.67 -13.89 1.91
C ARG A 185 9.10 -14.51 0.60
N GLU A 186 10.15 -15.30 0.64
CA GLU A 186 10.55 -16.16 -0.47
C GLU A 186 9.85 -17.51 -0.32
N CYS A 187 9.28 -18.00 -1.40
CA CYS A 187 8.74 -19.34 -1.47
C CYS A 187 9.64 -20.17 -2.39
N ALA A 188 10.12 -21.31 -1.89
CA ALA A 188 10.69 -22.35 -2.72
C ALA A 188 9.56 -23.02 -3.50
N HIS A 189 9.73 -23.17 -4.81
CA HIS A 189 8.75 -23.80 -5.68
C HIS A 189 9.28 -25.14 -6.19
N VAL A 190 8.52 -26.23 -5.99
CA VAL A 190 8.80 -27.50 -6.68
C VAL A 190 8.26 -27.41 -8.11
N LEU A 191 9.11 -27.77 -9.07
CA LEU A 191 8.86 -27.66 -10.51
C LEU A 191 8.49 -26.23 -10.98
N GLY A 192 8.84 -25.19 -10.20
CA GLY A 192 8.55 -23.80 -10.54
C GLY A 192 7.09 -23.36 -10.39
N VAL A 193 6.17 -24.27 -9.99
CA VAL A 193 4.72 -23.97 -9.95
C VAL A 193 4.15 -24.06 -8.53
N PHE A 194 4.56 -25.03 -7.72
CA PHE A 194 3.95 -25.26 -6.41
C PHE A 194 4.84 -24.79 -5.27
N PRO A 195 4.44 -23.75 -4.50
CA PRO A 195 5.23 -23.30 -3.34
C PRO A 195 5.21 -24.37 -2.26
N THR A 196 6.37 -24.92 -1.91
CA THR A 196 6.51 -26.00 -0.92
C THR A 196 6.97 -25.52 0.44
N VAL A 197 7.85 -24.51 0.48
CA VAL A 197 8.36 -23.93 1.72
C VAL A 197 8.51 -22.44 1.53
N CYS A 198 7.86 -21.65 2.38
CA CYS A 198 8.04 -20.20 2.35
C CYS A 198 8.70 -19.71 3.64
N ARG A 199 9.73 -18.87 3.49
CA ARG A 199 10.47 -18.27 4.60
C ARG A 199 10.58 -16.78 4.39
N TYR A 200 10.56 -16.03 5.48
CA TYR A 200 10.86 -14.60 5.42
C TYR A 200 12.34 -14.43 5.08
N LYS A 201 12.64 -13.48 4.18
CA LYS A 201 14.03 -13.10 3.97
C LYS A 201 14.61 -12.57 5.29
N PRO A 202 15.87 -12.86 5.59
CA PRO A 202 16.59 -12.17 6.66
C PRO A 202 16.45 -10.66 6.47
N HIS A 203 16.25 -9.94 7.56
CA HIS A 203 16.15 -8.48 7.58
C HIS A 203 17.18 -7.93 8.55
N GLU A 204 17.74 -6.77 8.22
CA GLU A 204 18.83 -6.14 9.00
C GLU A 204 18.28 -5.02 9.87
N HIS A 205 17.18 -4.40 9.43
CA HIS A 205 16.58 -3.24 10.07
C HIS A 205 15.17 -3.55 10.55
N ASN A 206 14.63 -2.66 11.38
CA ASN A 206 13.24 -2.74 11.79
C ASN A 206 12.31 -2.57 10.59
N TYR A 207 11.20 -3.29 10.61
CA TYR A 207 10.15 -3.11 9.61
C TYR A 207 9.53 -1.71 9.72
N VAL A 208 9.22 -1.10 8.58
CA VAL A 208 8.58 0.23 8.51
C VAL A 208 7.11 0.24 8.96
N GLY A 209 6.57 -0.92 9.31
CA GLY A 209 5.21 -1.11 9.80
C GLY A 209 5.04 -2.46 10.49
N LYS A 210 3.81 -2.78 10.87
CA LYS A 210 3.45 -4.03 11.54
C LYS A 210 3.08 -5.09 10.50
N ILE A 211 3.67 -6.27 10.59
CA ILE A 211 3.30 -7.40 9.73
C ILE A 211 1.85 -7.80 10.02
N ILE A 212 1.06 -7.93 8.96
CA ILE A 212 -0.34 -8.37 9.04
C ILE A 212 -0.61 -9.53 8.07
N GLY A 213 -1.62 -10.33 8.38
CA GLY A 213 -2.09 -11.40 7.48
C GLY A 213 -3.01 -10.89 6.37
N ARG A 214 -3.23 -11.73 5.36
CA ARG A 214 -4.10 -11.45 4.20
C ARG A 214 -5.51 -10.99 4.59
N TRP A 215 -6.12 -11.59 5.63
CA TRP A 215 -7.47 -11.19 6.06
C TRP A 215 -7.51 -9.74 6.58
N ARG A 216 -6.51 -9.32 7.36
CA ARG A 216 -6.42 -7.94 7.89
C ARG A 216 -6.15 -6.89 6.81
N TRP A 217 -5.62 -7.30 5.66
CA TRP A 217 -5.50 -6.41 4.49
C TRP A 217 -6.88 -5.98 4.00
N TRP A 218 -7.77 -6.94 3.76
CA TRP A 218 -9.11 -6.71 3.18
C TRP A 218 -10.16 -6.21 4.18
N PHE A 219 -10.12 -6.65 5.44
CA PHE A 219 -11.26 -6.48 6.37
C PHE A 219 -11.02 -5.55 7.57
N ASN A 220 -9.90 -4.84 7.63
CA ASN A 220 -9.69 -3.83 8.68
C ASN A 220 -10.51 -2.57 8.36
N TYR A 221 -11.71 -2.51 8.95
CA TYR A 221 -12.44 -1.30 9.34
C TYR A 221 -11.68 -0.59 10.48
#